data_AF-X0W134-F1
#
_entry.id   AF-X0W134-F1
#
_cell.length_a   1.000
_cell.length_b   1.000
_cell.length_c   1.000
_cell.angle_alpha   90.00
_cell.angle_beta   90.00
_cell.angle_gamma   90.00
#
_symmetry.space_group_name_H-M   'P 1'
#
loop_
_entity.id
_entity.type
_entity.pdbx_description
1 polymer ?
#
loop_
_entity_poly.entity_id
_entity_poly.type
_entity_poly.pdbx_seq_one_letter_code
_entity_poly.pdbx_strand_id
1 'polypeptide(L)' 'HPADLRNMVTSPGGTTAEGLLALEEAGIRAAFAEAIMAAYNKAKQLGG' A
#
# COMPACT_ATOMS: atom_id res chain seq x y z
N HIS A 1 -4.46 13.28 -7.82
CA HIS A 1 -3.97 12.43 -6.71
C HIS A 1 -3.84 10.98 -7.20
N PRO A 2 -2.90 10.14 -6.72
CA PRO A 2 -2.78 8.75 -7.17
C PRO A 2 -4.07 7.92 -7.02
N ALA A 3 -4.92 8.26 -6.04
CA ALA A 3 -6.23 7.66 -5.88
C ALA A 3 -7.16 7.89 -7.09
N ASP A 4 -7.03 9.02 -7.80
CA ASP A 4 -7.88 9.33 -8.95
C ASP A 4 -7.57 8.38 -10.12
N LEU A 5 -6.27 8.15 -10.40
CA LEU A 5 -5.82 7.19 -11.40
C LEU A 5 -6.23 5.75 -11.06
N ARG A 6 -6.13 5.37 -9.78
CA ARG A 6 -6.62 4.07 -9.30
C ARG A 6 -8.12 3.94 -9.54
N ASN A 7 -8.89 4.96 -9.21
CA ASN A 7 -10.35 4.95 -9.38
C ASN A 7 -10.75 4.83 -10.85
N MET A 8 -10.01 5.44 -11.78
CA MET A 8 -10.27 5.35 -13.22
C MET A 8 -10.21 3.92 -13.79
N VAL A 9 -9.45 3.02 -13.15
CA VAL A 9 -9.30 1.62 -13.59
C VAL A 9 -10.02 0.64 -12.68
N THR A 10 -10.76 1.12 -11.67
CA THR A 10 -11.45 0.27 -10.69
C THR A 10 -12.97 0.38 -10.87
N SER A 11 -13.50 -0.40 -11.81
CA SER A 11 -14.95 -0.51 -12.01
C SER A 11 -15.61 -1.24 -10.83
N PRO A 12 -16.82 -0.84 -10.38
CA PRO A 12 -17.56 -1.55 -9.34
C PRO A 12 -17.77 -3.03 -9.69
N GLY A 13 -17.37 -3.94 -8.80
CA GLY A 13 -17.48 -5.41 -9.01
C GLY A 13 -16.57 -5.97 -10.12
N GLY A 14 -15.62 -5.17 -10.63
CA GLY A 14 -14.66 -5.61 -11.64
C GLY A 14 -13.47 -6.36 -11.05
N THR A 15 -12.66 -6.97 -11.92
CA THR A 15 -11.48 -7.76 -11.54
C THR A 15 -10.45 -6.94 -10.75
N THR A 16 -10.27 -5.66 -11.08
CA THR A 16 -9.38 -4.75 -10.35
C THR A 16 -9.89 -4.45 -8.94
N ALA A 17 -11.21 -4.34 -8.75
CA ALA A 17 -11.80 -4.12 -7.42
C ALA A 17 -11.58 -5.33 -6.51
N GLU A 18 -11.80 -6.55 -7.02
CA GLU A 18 -11.52 -7.80 -6.29
C GLU A 18 -10.03 -7.93 -5.93
N GLY A 19 -9.14 -7.59 -6.87
CA GLY A 19 -7.70 -7.58 -6.58
C GLY A 19 -7.32 -6.58 -5.49
N LEU A 20 -7.90 -5.37 -5.50
CA LEU A 20 -7.67 -4.38 -4.45
C LEU A 20 -8.22 -4.84 -3.10
N LEU A 21 -9.39 -5.49 -3.06
CA LEU A 21 -9.95 -6.06 -1.84
C LEU A 21 -9.01 -7.10 -1.23
N ALA A 22 -8.53 -8.06 -2.03
CA ALA A 22 -7.59 -9.07 -1.56
C ALA A 22 -6.29 -8.47 -0.98
N LEU A 23 -5.78 -7.38 -1.58
CA LEU A 23 -4.61 -6.67 -1.05
C LEU A 23 -4.90 -5.94 0.27
N GLU A 24 -6.08 -5.36 0.43
CA GLU A 24 -6.50 -4.73 1.69
C GLU A 24 -6.70 -5.79 2.79
N GLU A 25 -7.34 -6.91 2.49
CA GLU A 25 -7.52 -8.04 3.42
C GLU A 25 -6.18 -8.66 3.85
N ALA A 26 -5.20 -8.71 2.93
CA ALA A 26 -3.83 -9.12 3.23
C ALA A 26 -3.02 -8.05 4.01
N GLY A 27 -3.62 -6.89 4.34
CA GLY A 27 -2.99 -5.86 5.15
C GLY A 27 -1.86 -5.08 4.46
N ILE A 28 -1.80 -5.09 3.13
CA ILE A 28 -0.65 -4.58 2.36
C ILE A 28 -0.37 -3.09 2.62
N ARG A 29 -1.41 -2.27 2.81
CA ARG A 29 -1.21 -0.83 3.11
C ARG A 29 -0.45 -0.63 4.42
N ALA A 30 -0.80 -1.39 5.47
CA ALA A 30 -0.11 -1.33 6.75
C ALA A 30 1.33 -1.87 6.63
N ALA A 31 1.50 -2.99 5.93
CA ALA A 31 2.82 -3.60 5.72
C ALA A 31 3.83 -2.65 5.06
N PHE A 32 3.42 -1.88 4.05
CA PHE A 32 4.30 -0.87 3.44
C PHE A 32 4.65 0.28 4.39
N ALA A 33 3.68 0.77 5.18
CA ALA A 33 3.95 1.82 6.17
C ALA A 33 4.94 1.34 7.23
N GLU A 34 4.76 0.12 7.75
CA GLU A 34 5.68 -0.51 8.69
C GLU A 34 7.07 -0.71 8.10
N ALA A 35 7.15 -1.18 6.84
CA ALA A 35 8.43 -1.35 6.16
C ALA A 35 9.21 -0.04 6.03
N ILE A 36 8.53 1.05 5.68
CA ILE A 36 9.14 2.39 5.59
C ILE A 36 9.64 2.83 6.97
N MET A 37 8.84 2.67 8.01
CA MET A 37 9.22 3.04 9.38
C MET A 37 10.39 2.20 9.90
N ALA A 38 10.39 0.89 9.63
CA ALA A 38 11.48 0.00 9.99
C ALA A 38 12.79 0.39 9.29
N ALA A 39 12.72 0.66 7.98
CA ALA A 39 13.87 1.13 7.20
C ALA A 39 14.41 2.47 7.72
N TYR A 40 13.52 3.43 8.00
CA TYR A 40 13.87 4.72 8.58
C TYR A 40 14.57 4.57 9.95
N ASN A 41 14.00 3.77 10.85
CA ASN A 41 14.57 3.52 12.17
C ASN A 41 15.95 2.85 12.08
N LYS A 42 16.11 1.89 11.16
CA LYS A 42 17.40 1.24 10.95
C LYS A 42 18.45 2.20 10.39
N ALA A 43 18.09 3.05 9.43
CA ALA A 43 19.00 4.07 8.90
C ALA A 43 19.48 5.02 10.00
N LYS A 44 18.58 5.48 10.88
CA LYS A 44 18.92 6.31 12.05
C LYS A 44 19.89 5.62 13.02
N GLN A 45 19.77 4.30 13.21
CA GLN A 45 20.70 3.54 14.05
C GLN A 45 22.07 3.34 13.40
N LEU A 46 22.15 3.32 12.07
CA LEU A 46 23.38 3.02 11.32
C LEU A 46 24.21 4.26 11.00
N GLY A 47 23.60 5.43 10.85
CA GLY A 47 24.28 6.64 10.36
C GLY A 47 23.74 7.95 10.93
N GLY A 48 23.04 7.89 12.07
CA GLY A 48 22.82 9.07 12.93
C GLY A 48 23.99 9.32 13.84
#